data_AF-A0AAW0Q6C3-F1
#
_entry.id   AF-A0AAW0Q6C3-F1
#
_cell.length_a   1.000
_cell.length_b   1.000
_cell.length_c   1.000
_cell.angle_alpha   90.00
_cell.angle_beta   90.00
_cell.angle_gamma   90.00
#
_symmetry.space_group_name_H-M   'P 1'
#
loop_
_entity.id
_entity.type
_entity.pdbx_description
1 polymer ?
#
loop_
_entity_poly.entity_id
_entity_poly.type
_entity_poly.pdbx_seq_one_letter_code
_entity_poly.pdbx_strand_id
1 'polypeptide(L)'
;MLFTHIALPAPWLAAAFVLVPGGKHSDGVTENALVYFADGSYLELLAFADDERGRAGRPGHRWGAQTEGAVIDWALTLRSPPAPDNPDQQEDEDVPESVRAGFRAIQQGVRDASRGSLEYRDLLPGGRHRPDGAVLRWATSAAVRKTATGQQQPVEPGVLPFWCLDATPRGRRVPRWSHGKRTGWEHASGAVGVAVLQVTPPSALETPTGRGGAESDLRKVYDVLFDGKMDEEGVFEARHEPGEVRLVERGRDGDGTEKLSLALFTTSREFAGRTVGGPVTDKVRLEFEFVFASCGYGIWSD
;
A
#
# COMPACT_ATOMS: atom_id res chain seq x y z
N MET A 1 17.96 18.67 -9.04
CA MET A 1 17.31 17.39 -9.33
C MET A 1 16.36 17.09 -8.19
N LEU A 2 15.07 16.83 -8.46
CA LEU A 2 14.05 16.57 -7.42
C LEU A 2 14.09 15.13 -6.87
N PHE A 3 14.80 14.23 -7.53
CA PHE A 3 14.92 12.81 -7.18
C PHE A 3 16.40 12.39 -7.30
N THR A 4 16.96 11.77 -6.27
CA THR A 4 18.39 11.43 -6.21
C THR A 4 18.71 10.11 -6.91
N HIS A 5 17.86 9.07 -6.80
CA HIS A 5 18.12 7.76 -7.42
C HIS A 5 16.90 7.11 -8.08
N ILE A 6 15.70 7.70 -7.98
CA ILE A 6 14.55 7.33 -8.83
C ILE A 6 14.76 7.97 -10.20
N ALA A 7 15.03 7.15 -11.21
CA ALA A 7 14.97 7.57 -12.61
C ALA A 7 13.60 8.23 -12.87
N LEU A 8 13.60 9.37 -13.58
CA LEU A 8 12.38 10.16 -13.80
C LEU A 8 11.23 9.23 -14.21
N PRO A 9 10.10 9.24 -13.46
CA PRO A 9 8.98 8.37 -13.79
C PRO A 9 8.48 8.70 -15.19
N ALA A 10 7.91 7.69 -15.86
CA ALA A 10 7.43 7.81 -17.21
C ALA A 10 6.62 9.11 -17.41
N PRO A 11 6.83 9.89 -18.50
CA PRO A 11 6.27 11.24 -18.64
C PRO A 11 4.75 11.32 -18.43
N TRP A 12 4.03 10.28 -18.80
CA TRP A 12 2.58 10.19 -18.59
C TRP A 12 2.19 10.18 -17.11
N LEU A 13 3.01 9.60 -16.24
CA LEU A 13 2.74 9.54 -14.80
C LEU A 13 2.88 10.93 -14.17
N ALA A 14 3.92 11.68 -14.53
CA ALA A 14 4.11 13.06 -14.09
C ALA A 14 3.08 14.03 -14.71
N ALA A 15 2.49 13.69 -15.86
CA ALA A 15 1.40 14.46 -16.46
C ALA A 15 0.06 14.21 -15.76
N ALA A 16 -0.17 13.02 -15.21
CA ALA A 16 -1.41 12.65 -14.52
C ALA A 16 -1.37 12.94 -13.01
N PHE A 17 -0.21 12.85 -12.38
CA PHE A 17 -0.04 12.91 -10.92
C PHE A 17 1.04 13.89 -10.49
N VAL A 18 0.87 14.40 -9.27
CA VAL A 18 1.91 15.16 -8.58
C VAL A 18 2.79 14.19 -7.81
N LEU A 19 4.07 14.17 -8.14
CA LEU A 19 5.05 13.31 -7.50
C LEU A 19 5.79 14.10 -6.43
N VAL A 20 5.79 13.56 -5.20
CA VAL A 20 6.43 14.16 -4.05
C VAL A 20 7.66 13.34 -3.67
N PRO A 21 8.83 13.96 -3.46
CA PRO A 21 9.98 13.27 -2.89
C PRO A 21 9.63 12.62 -1.55
N GLY A 22 9.84 11.31 -1.44
CA GLY A 22 9.58 10.56 -0.21
C GLY A 22 10.80 10.57 0.71
N GLY A 23 11.89 9.96 0.24
CA GLY A 23 13.17 9.89 0.94
C GLY A 23 13.78 8.48 1.00
N LYS A 24 14.83 8.29 1.80
CA LYS A 24 15.56 7.02 1.92
C LYS A 24 15.11 6.23 3.15
N HIS A 25 14.75 4.95 2.95
CA HIS A 25 14.35 4.07 4.04
C HIS A 25 15.49 3.89 5.04
N SER A 26 15.15 3.73 6.32
CA SER A 26 16.13 3.71 7.42
C SER A 26 17.10 2.53 7.36
N ASP A 27 16.78 1.47 6.61
CA ASP A 27 17.71 0.37 6.32
C ASP A 27 18.79 0.74 5.29
N GLY A 28 18.61 1.87 4.62
CA GLY A 28 19.45 2.42 3.57
C GLY A 28 19.39 1.69 2.24
N VAL A 29 18.52 0.68 2.08
CA VAL A 29 18.51 -0.21 0.90
C VAL A 29 17.63 0.35 -0.22
N THR A 30 16.54 1.01 0.14
CA THR A 30 15.56 1.55 -0.81
C THR A 30 15.25 3.01 -0.53
N GLU A 31 14.73 3.70 -1.54
CA GLU A 31 14.16 5.04 -1.45
C GLU A 31 12.84 5.10 -2.21
N ASN A 32 12.09 6.18 -2.01
CA ASN A 32 10.80 6.35 -2.68
C ASN A 32 10.44 7.79 -3.06
N ALA A 33 9.50 7.87 -3.98
CA ALA A 33 8.66 9.01 -4.28
C ALA A 33 7.20 8.60 -4.08
N LEU A 34 6.34 9.58 -3.84
CA LEU A 34 4.97 9.35 -3.41
C LEU A 34 3.98 10.14 -4.26
N VAL A 35 2.82 9.54 -4.47
CA VAL A 35 1.60 10.23 -4.94
C VAL A 35 0.60 10.14 -3.80
N TYR A 36 0.27 11.26 -3.16
CA TYR A 36 -0.64 11.29 -2.02
C TYR A 36 -2.08 11.47 -2.45
N PHE A 37 -3.01 10.81 -1.79
CA PHE A 37 -4.44 10.94 -2.05
C PHE A 37 -5.20 11.58 -0.89
N ALA A 38 -6.37 12.13 -1.21
CA ALA A 38 -7.22 12.86 -0.27
C ALA A 38 -7.75 11.99 0.88
N ASP A 39 -8.00 10.73 0.60
CA ASP A 39 -8.38 9.71 1.59
C ASP A 39 -7.22 9.25 2.49
N GLY A 40 -6.03 9.86 2.39
CA GLY A 40 -4.86 9.50 3.19
C GLY A 40 -4.17 8.20 2.77
N SER A 41 -4.60 7.58 1.66
CA SER A 41 -3.83 6.56 0.95
C SER A 41 -2.78 7.20 0.04
N TYR A 42 -1.90 6.41 -0.56
CA TYR A 42 -0.86 6.89 -1.46
C TYR A 42 -0.33 5.78 -2.37
N LEU A 43 0.24 6.16 -3.51
CA LEU A 43 1.11 5.27 -4.31
C LEU A 43 2.56 5.47 -3.90
N GLU A 44 3.28 4.37 -3.75
CA GLU A 44 4.71 4.37 -3.48
C GLU A 44 5.51 3.94 -4.70
N LEU A 45 6.26 4.88 -5.28
CA LEU A 45 7.27 4.58 -6.27
C LEU A 45 8.55 4.25 -5.52
N LEU A 46 8.83 2.95 -5.40
CA LEU A 46 10.02 2.44 -4.71
C LEU A 46 11.15 2.17 -5.70
N ALA A 47 12.37 2.56 -5.35
CA ALA A 47 13.60 2.14 -6.02
C ALA A 47 14.61 1.60 -5.01
N PHE A 48 15.47 0.68 -5.46
CA PHE A 48 16.69 0.36 -4.73
C PHE A 48 17.68 1.52 -4.85
N ALA A 49 18.31 1.92 -3.75
CA ALA A 49 19.26 3.02 -3.76
C ALA A 49 20.45 2.69 -4.67
N ASP A 50 20.93 3.65 -5.46
CA ASP A 50 22.08 3.46 -6.35
C ASP A 50 23.42 3.70 -5.65
N ASP A 51 23.55 3.13 -4.45
CA ASP A 51 24.79 3.12 -3.68
C ASP A 51 25.18 1.69 -3.28
N GLU A 52 26.32 1.55 -2.61
CA GLU A 52 26.81 0.24 -2.18
C GLU A 52 25.79 -0.51 -1.32
N ARG A 53 25.09 0.21 -0.43
CA ARG A 53 24.13 -0.36 0.50
C ARG A 53 22.89 -0.88 -0.24
N GLY A 54 22.35 -0.11 -1.18
CA GLY A 54 21.21 -0.53 -2.01
C GLY A 54 21.56 -1.72 -2.90
N ARG A 55 22.72 -1.69 -3.57
CA ARG A 55 23.18 -2.80 -4.43
C ARG A 55 23.43 -4.08 -3.65
N ALA A 56 24.09 -4.00 -2.49
CA ALA A 56 24.35 -5.15 -1.64
C ALA A 56 23.09 -5.69 -0.95
N GLY A 57 22.14 -4.80 -0.60
CA GLY A 57 20.91 -5.17 0.09
C GLY A 57 19.84 -5.78 -0.80
N ARG A 58 19.80 -5.40 -2.10
CA ARG A 58 18.76 -5.83 -3.04
C ARG A 58 18.55 -7.35 -3.08
N PRO A 59 19.57 -8.22 -3.19
CA PRO A 59 19.36 -9.67 -3.30
C PRO A 59 18.65 -10.29 -2.08
N GLY A 60 18.84 -9.73 -0.89
CA GLY A 60 18.19 -10.20 0.35
C GLY A 60 16.85 -9.50 0.65
N HIS A 61 16.47 -8.49 -0.13
CA HIS A 61 15.28 -7.71 0.12
C HIS A 61 14.01 -8.44 -0.34
N ARG A 62 12.89 -8.32 0.39
CA ARG A 62 11.61 -8.98 0.06
C ARG A 62 11.10 -8.68 -1.36
N TRP A 63 11.47 -7.52 -1.89
CA TRP A 63 11.10 -7.06 -3.23
C TRP A 63 12.26 -7.14 -4.24
N GLY A 64 13.41 -7.70 -3.84
CA GLY A 64 14.65 -7.67 -4.62
C GLY A 64 14.56 -8.33 -5.99
N ALA A 65 13.77 -9.40 -6.08
CA ALA A 65 13.55 -10.19 -7.28
C ALA A 65 12.28 -9.79 -8.07
N GLN A 66 11.57 -8.73 -7.65
CA GLN A 66 10.36 -8.28 -8.34
C GLN A 66 10.70 -7.53 -9.63
N THR A 67 9.77 -7.57 -10.59
CA THR A 67 9.91 -6.89 -11.87
C THR A 67 9.87 -5.37 -11.68
N GLU A 68 10.89 -4.67 -12.20
CA GLU A 68 10.94 -3.20 -12.16
C GLU A 68 9.82 -2.58 -13.00
N GLY A 69 9.24 -1.49 -12.51
CA GLY A 69 8.16 -0.76 -13.16
C GLY A 69 6.77 -1.38 -13.04
N ALA A 70 6.63 -2.52 -12.36
CA ALA A 70 5.35 -3.18 -12.10
C ALA A 70 4.77 -2.82 -10.73
N VAL A 71 3.49 -3.10 -10.52
CA VAL A 71 2.88 -3.10 -9.18
C VAL A 71 3.35 -4.36 -8.44
N ILE A 72 4.14 -4.16 -7.37
CA ILE A 72 4.83 -5.27 -6.69
C ILE A 72 4.09 -5.82 -5.46
N ASP A 73 3.34 -4.96 -4.77
CA ASP A 73 2.79 -5.25 -3.45
C ASP A 73 1.77 -4.18 -3.05
N TRP A 74 1.07 -4.41 -1.95
CA TRP A 74 0.16 -3.43 -1.36
C TRP A 74 0.13 -3.57 0.16
N ALA A 75 -0.27 -2.49 0.83
CA ALA A 75 -0.20 -2.40 2.28
C ALA A 75 -1.54 -2.00 2.89
N LEU A 76 -1.79 -2.52 4.10
CA LEU A 76 -2.82 -2.01 5.00
C LEU A 76 -2.18 -1.31 6.18
N THR A 77 -2.94 -0.40 6.77
CA THR A 77 -2.64 0.20 8.06
C THR A 77 -3.87 0.13 8.94
N LEU A 78 -3.67 0.33 10.24
CA LEU A 78 -4.75 0.57 11.19
C LEU A 78 -4.77 2.05 11.52
N ARG A 79 -5.96 2.57 11.84
CA ARG A 79 -6.08 3.96 12.29
C ARG A 79 -5.29 4.15 13.58
N SER A 80 -4.26 4.98 13.53
CA SER A 80 -3.59 5.47 14.72
C SER A 80 -4.39 6.62 15.34
N PRO A 81 -4.36 6.77 16.69
CA PRO A 81 -4.90 7.96 17.34
C PRO A 81 -4.26 9.24 16.76
N PRO A 82 -4.97 10.37 16.81
CA PRO A 82 -4.41 11.64 16.38
C PRO A 82 -3.14 11.96 17.18
N ALA A 83 -2.25 12.77 16.59
CA ALA A 83 -1.09 13.28 17.31
C ALA A 83 -1.56 14.02 18.58
N PRO A 84 -0.81 13.94 19.69
CA PRO A 84 -1.13 14.74 20.87
C PRO A 84 -1.11 16.23 20.53
N ASP A 85 -2.00 17.00 21.17
CA ASP A 85 -2.12 18.45 20.95
C ASP A 85 -0.86 19.23 21.36
N ASN A 86 -0.01 18.63 22.20
CA ASN A 86 1.24 19.22 22.63
C ASN A 86 2.41 18.76 21.72
N PRO A 87 2.97 19.65 20.89
CA PRO A 87 4.10 19.31 20.00
C PRO A 87 5.40 18.96 20.75
N ASP A 88 5.50 19.29 22.05
CA ASP A 88 6.63 18.94 22.92
C ASP A 88 6.46 17.58 23.61
N GLN A 89 5.29 16.94 23.52
CA GLN A 89 5.20 15.53 23.90
C GLN A 89 6.03 14.73 22.90
N GLN A 90 7.02 14.02 23.43
CA GLN A 90 7.87 13.15 22.65
C GLN A 90 6.98 12.18 21.88
N GLU A 91 6.90 12.36 20.56
CA GLU A 91 6.14 11.45 19.73
C GLU A 91 6.67 10.05 19.98
N ASP A 92 5.80 9.15 20.40
CA ASP A 92 6.17 7.77 20.68
C ASP A 92 7.00 7.24 19.51
N GLU A 93 8.21 6.75 19.80
CA GLU A 93 9.06 6.12 18.78
C GLU A 93 8.48 4.80 18.29
N ASP A 94 7.39 4.35 18.90
CA ASP A 94 6.76 3.07 18.69
C ASP A 94 5.28 3.17 18.30
N VAL A 95 4.78 2.12 17.68
CA VAL A 95 3.38 1.97 17.30
C VAL A 95 2.51 1.98 18.57
N PRO A 96 1.44 2.79 18.63
CA PRO A 96 0.57 2.88 19.81
C PRO A 96 0.02 1.51 20.21
N GLU A 97 -0.11 1.26 21.51
CA GLU A 97 -0.51 -0.06 22.01
C GLU A 97 -1.92 -0.47 21.57
N SER A 98 -2.84 0.49 21.39
CA SER A 98 -4.17 0.22 20.81
C SER A 98 -4.08 -0.33 19.39
N VAL A 99 -3.17 0.20 18.58
CA VAL A 99 -2.90 -0.23 17.20
C VAL A 99 -2.23 -1.61 17.21
N ARG A 100 -1.26 -1.84 18.11
CA ARG A 100 -0.62 -3.15 18.31
C ARG A 100 -1.64 -4.21 18.73
N ALA A 101 -2.56 -3.88 19.63
CA ALA A 101 -3.63 -4.77 20.07
C ALA A 101 -4.58 -5.14 18.92
N GLY A 102 -5.00 -4.17 18.13
CA GLY A 102 -5.79 -4.41 16.91
C GLY A 102 -5.06 -5.32 15.92
N PHE A 103 -3.76 -5.09 15.71
CA PHE A 103 -2.96 -5.95 14.84
C PHE A 103 -2.82 -7.38 15.38
N ARG A 104 -2.66 -7.58 16.70
CA ARG A 104 -2.64 -8.94 17.29
C ARG A 104 -3.96 -9.68 17.08
N ALA A 105 -5.09 -8.98 17.11
CA ALA A 105 -6.40 -9.57 16.79
C ALA A 105 -6.45 -10.03 15.32
N ILE A 106 -5.92 -9.23 14.39
CA ILE A 106 -5.78 -9.63 12.98
C ILE A 106 -4.86 -10.85 12.83
N GLN A 107 -3.69 -10.85 13.48
CA GLN A 107 -2.79 -12.01 13.44
C GLN A 107 -3.50 -13.28 13.90
N GLN A 108 -4.32 -13.19 14.94
CA GLN A 108 -5.11 -14.30 15.45
C GLN A 108 -6.21 -14.72 14.47
N GLY A 109 -7.00 -13.78 13.96
CA GLY A 109 -8.06 -14.08 12.99
C GLY A 109 -7.53 -14.73 11.72
N VAL A 110 -6.38 -14.28 11.21
CA VAL A 110 -5.74 -14.88 10.03
C VAL A 110 -5.25 -16.30 10.31
N ARG A 111 -4.67 -16.55 11.49
CA ARG A 111 -4.31 -17.91 11.92
C ARG A 111 -5.54 -18.81 12.00
N ASP A 112 -6.64 -18.32 12.58
CA ASP A 112 -7.85 -19.12 12.76
C ASP A 112 -8.54 -19.42 11.42
N ALA A 113 -8.72 -18.40 10.58
CA ALA A 113 -9.34 -18.51 9.26
C ALA A 113 -8.58 -19.46 8.32
N SER A 114 -7.24 -19.44 8.40
CA SER A 114 -6.36 -20.29 7.59
C SER A 114 -5.98 -21.61 8.27
N ARG A 115 -6.50 -21.88 9.48
CA ARG A 115 -6.16 -23.06 10.29
C ARG A 115 -4.65 -23.20 10.54
N GLY A 116 -3.96 -22.07 10.73
CA GLY A 116 -2.52 -21.98 10.98
C GLY A 116 -1.64 -22.18 9.74
N SER A 117 -2.21 -22.20 8.54
CA SER A 117 -1.43 -22.31 7.30
C SER A 117 -0.86 -20.97 6.84
N LEU A 118 -1.49 -19.86 7.23
CA LEU A 118 -1.06 -18.49 6.96
C LEU A 118 -0.96 -17.71 8.27
N GLU A 119 0.11 -16.94 8.42
CA GLU A 119 0.38 -16.15 9.61
C GLU A 119 1.03 -14.82 9.23
N TYR A 120 0.81 -13.79 10.03
CA TYR A 120 1.59 -12.55 9.96
C TYR A 120 2.69 -12.58 11.02
N ARG A 121 3.93 -12.27 10.62
CA ARG A 121 5.09 -12.20 11.53
C ARG A 121 4.96 -11.07 12.54
N ASP A 122 5.86 -11.04 13.51
CA ASP A 122 5.98 -9.92 14.43
C ASP A 122 6.31 -8.62 13.70
N LEU A 123 5.91 -7.51 14.33
CA LEU A 123 6.15 -6.17 13.83
C LEU A 123 7.64 -5.86 13.86
N LEU A 124 8.19 -5.50 12.71
CA LEU A 124 9.58 -5.06 12.55
C LEU A 124 9.62 -3.54 12.42
N PRO A 125 10.39 -2.82 13.25
CA PRO A 125 10.51 -1.37 13.16
C PRO A 125 11.12 -0.97 11.82
N GLY A 126 10.63 0.13 11.28
CA GLY A 126 11.05 0.70 10.01
C GLY A 126 10.87 2.21 10.01
N GLY A 127 11.30 2.84 8.93
CA GLY A 127 11.28 4.28 8.85
C GLY A 127 11.84 4.80 7.55
N ARG A 128 11.76 6.13 7.40
CA ARG A 128 12.38 6.87 6.29
C ARG A 128 12.82 8.24 6.73
N HIS A 129 13.97 8.64 6.21
CA HIS A 129 14.50 9.99 6.33
C HIS A 129 13.97 10.84 5.17
N ARG A 130 13.25 11.92 5.49
CA ARG A 130 12.75 12.89 4.51
C ARG A 130 13.85 13.89 4.13
N PRO A 131 13.76 14.52 2.93
CA PRO A 131 14.71 15.55 2.51
C PRO A 131 14.79 16.78 3.43
N ASP A 132 13.72 17.06 4.20
CA ASP A 132 13.67 18.14 5.18
C ASP A 132 14.29 17.79 6.55
N GLY A 133 14.88 16.60 6.67
CA GLY A 133 15.53 16.12 7.90
C GLY A 133 14.58 15.40 8.87
N ALA A 134 13.27 15.38 8.61
CA ALA A 134 12.32 14.65 9.44
C ALA A 134 12.53 13.13 9.32
N VAL A 135 12.36 12.42 10.43
CA VAL A 135 12.40 10.95 10.48
C VAL A 135 10.99 10.44 10.73
N LEU A 136 10.44 9.71 9.76
CA LEU A 136 9.18 9.01 9.89
C LEU A 136 9.45 7.58 10.35
N ARG A 137 8.66 7.09 11.31
CA ARG A 137 8.77 5.74 11.88
C ARG A 137 7.45 4.97 11.75
N TRP A 138 7.58 3.66 11.62
CA TRP A 138 6.46 2.72 11.56
C TRP A 138 6.94 1.32 11.96
N ALA A 139 6.03 0.37 12.03
CA ALA A 139 6.39 -1.05 12.09
C ALA A 139 5.67 -1.84 10.99
N THR A 140 6.38 -2.79 10.38
CA THR A 140 5.83 -3.62 9.30
C THR A 140 5.67 -5.08 9.69
N SER A 141 4.68 -5.75 9.12
CA SER A 141 4.56 -7.20 9.19
C SER A 141 4.16 -7.77 7.83
N ALA A 142 4.81 -8.86 7.42
CA ALA A 142 4.53 -9.56 6.18
C ALA A 142 3.98 -10.96 6.47
N ALA A 143 3.08 -11.42 5.60
CA ALA A 143 2.52 -12.76 5.68
C ALA A 143 3.56 -13.83 5.35
N VAL A 144 3.48 -14.94 6.09
CA VAL A 144 4.22 -16.17 5.85
C VAL A 144 3.24 -17.33 5.77
N ARG A 145 3.60 -18.33 4.97
CA ARG A 145 2.91 -19.61 4.93
C ARG A 145 3.71 -20.65 5.69
N LYS A 146 3.02 -21.59 6.32
CA LYS A 146 3.62 -22.73 6.99
C LYS A 146 3.62 -23.93 6.04
N THR A 147 4.78 -24.52 5.81
CA THR A 147 4.91 -25.74 5.01
C THR A 147 4.43 -26.96 5.80
N ALA A 148 4.23 -28.08 5.11
CA ALA A 148 3.93 -29.36 5.76
C ALA A 148 5.01 -29.79 6.79
N THR A 149 6.25 -29.34 6.62
CA THR A 149 7.38 -29.57 7.54
C THR A 149 7.42 -28.59 8.72
N GLY A 150 6.47 -27.65 8.79
CA GLY A 150 6.38 -26.63 9.84
C GLY A 150 7.30 -25.42 9.63
N GLN A 151 8.03 -25.35 8.50
CA GLN A 151 8.88 -24.20 8.17
C GLN A 151 8.03 -23.02 7.69
N GLN A 152 8.43 -21.81 8.04
CA GLN A 152 7.81 -20.59 7.53
C GLN A 152 8.48 -20.17 6.22
N GLN A 153 7.67 -19.88 5.21
CA GLN A 153 8.12 -19.31 3.94
C GLN A 153 7.37 -18.00 3.64
N PRO A 154 8.02 -17.00 3.03
CA PRO A 154 7.31 -15.79 2.61
C PRO A 154 6.14 -16.09 1.69
N VAL A 155 5.00 -15.43 1.92
CA VAL A 155 3.97 -15.33 0.91
C VAL A 155 4.48 -14.38 -0.18
N GLU A 156 4.16 -14.68 -1.44
CA GLU A 156 4.61 -13.88 -2.58
C GLU A 156 4.03 -12.44 -2.50
N PRO A 157 4.86 -11.38 -2.61
CA PRO A 157 4.45 -9.97 -2.52
C PRO A 157 3.21 -9.64 -3.36
N GLY A 158 2.18 -9.01 -2.77
CA GLY A 158 0.94 -8.68 -3.47
C GLY A 158 -0.19 -9.71 -3.36
N VAL A 159 0.06 -10.95 -2.91
CA VAL A 159 -1.02 -11.93 -2.67
C VAL A 159 -1.83 -11.58 -1.42
N LEU A 160 -1.14 -11.20 -0.35
CA LEU A 160 -1.71 -10.70 0.89
C LEU A 160 -1.08 -9.34 1.16
N PRO A 161 -1.82 -8.41 1.79
CA PRO A 161 -1.22 -7.14 2.16
C PRO A 161 -0.11 -7.37 3.16
N PHE A 162 0.92 -6.54 3.13
CA PHE A 162 1.72 -6.35 4.34
C PHE A 162 1.11 -5.24 5.19
N TRP A 163 1.32 -5.32 6.50
CA TRP A 163 0.90 -4.29 7.42
C TRP A 163 2.00 -3.26 7.56
N CYS A 164 1.64 -1.98 7.53
CA CYS A 164 2.52 -0.85 7.80
C CYS A 164 1.82 0.06 8.82
N LEU A 165 2.15 -0.12 10.09
CA LEU A 165 1.49 0.53 11.22
C LEU A 165 2.28 1.79 11.61
N ASP A 166 1.60 2.93 11.62
CA ASP A 166 2.21 4.22 11.87
C ASP A 166 2.60 4.37 13.35
N ALA A 167 3.90 4.55 13.61
CA ALA A 167 4.41 5.03 14.89
C ALA A 167 4.41 6.57 14.89
N THR A 168 4.93 7.17 13.81
CA THR A 168 4.76 8.60 13.56
C THR A 168 3.34 8.89 13.07
N PRO A 169 2.64 9.92 13.59
CA PRO A 169 1.26 10.23 13.19
C PRO A 169 1.05 10.33 11.67
N ARG A 170 -0.06 9.75 11.19
CA ARG A 170 -0.37 9.62 9.74
C ARG A 170 -0.28 10.94 8.97
N GLY A 171 -0.70 12.05 9.58
CA GLY A 171 -0.62 13.38 8.97
C GLY A 171 0.82 13.90 8.72
N ARG A 172 1.85 13.28 9.29
CA ARG A 172 3.26 13.57 8.96
C ARG A 172 3.79 12.65 7.86
N ARG A 173 3.26 11.42 7.78
CA ARG A 173 3.57 10.44 6.73
C ARG A 173 2.93 10.81 5.40
N VAL A 174 1.68 11.25 5.44
CA VAL A 174 0.87 11.72 4.30
C VAL A 174 0.42 13.15 4.62
N PRO A 175 1.32 14.15 4.48
CA PRO A 175 1.05 15.52 4.88
C PRO A 175 0.05 16.19 3.94
N ARG A 176 -0.92 16.91 4.51
CA ARG A 176 -1.85 17.83 3.81
C ARG A 176 -1.24 19.21 3.53
N TRP A 177 -0.31 19.62 4.38
CA TRP A 177 0.35 20.91 4.31
C TRP A 177 1.84 20.70 4.48
N SER A 178 2.62 21.37 3.64
CA SER A 178 4.07 21.43 3.76
C SER A 178 4.49 22.86 3.52
N HIS A 179 5.24 23.44 4.46
CA HIS A 179 5.69 24.84 4.42
C HIS A 179 4.59 25.85 4.05
N GLY A 180 3.39 25.70 4.62
CA GLY A 180 2.27 26.63 4.41
C GLY A 180 1.58 26.54 3.05
N LYS A 181 1.88 25.53 2.22
CA LYS A 181 1.18 25.23 0.96
C LYS A 181 0.43 23.91 1.06
N ARG A 182 -0.75 23.82 0.44
CA ARG A 182 -1.45 22.55 0.20
C ARG A 182 -0.50 21.62 -0.54
N THR A 183 -0.35 20.41 -0.02
CA THR A 183 0.59 19.41 -0.54
C THR A 183 0.04 18.75 -1.81
N GLY A 184 0.90 18.00 -2.51
CA GLY A 184 0.67 17.38 -3.82
C GLY A 184 -0.42 16.30 -3.87
N TRP A 185 -1.64 16.69 -3.51
CA TRP A 185 -2.88 15.93 -3.52
C TRP A 185 -3.80 16.40 -4.67
N GLU A 186 -3.50 17.58 -5.23
CA GLU A 186 -4.19 18.14 -6.40
C GLU A 186 -3.52 17.64 -7.67
N HIS A 187 -4.05 16.54 -8.20
CA HIS A 187 -3.54 15.91 -9.41
C HIS A 187 -4.24 16.40 -10.67
N ALA A 188 -3.54 16.48 -11.79
CA ALA A 188 -4.14 16.80 -13.08
C ALA A 188 -5.22 15.79 -13.49
N SER A 189 -5.03 14.51 -13.13
CA SER A 189 -6.03 13.45 -13.27
C SER A 189 -7.25 13.60 -12.36
N GLY A 190 -7.20 14.50 -11.37
CA GLY A 190 -8.22 14.62 -10.32
C GLY A 190 -8.28 13.43 -9.37
N ALA A 191 -7.26 12.56 -9.35
CA ALA A 191 -7.22 11.40 -8.47
C ALA A 191 -7.33 11.83 -6.99
N VAL A 192 -8.13 11.12 -6.20
CA VAL A 192 -8.39 11.46 -4.78
C VAL A 192 -8.29 10.28 -3.83
N GLY A 193 -8.18 9.05 -4.34
CA GLY A 193 -8.13 7.85 -3.52
C GLY A 193 -8.07 6.58 -4.33
N VAL A 194 -7.91 5.45 -3.66
CA VAL A 194 -7.98 4.12 -4.28
C VAL A 194 -9.43 3.65 -4.32
N ALA A 195 -9.94 3.35 -5.52
CA ALA A 195 -11.29 2.87 -5.72
C ALA A 195 -11.39 1.34 -5.63
N VAL A 196 -10.56 0.64 -6.39
CA VAL A 196 -10.55 -0.83 -6.40
C VAL A 196 -9.13 -1.31 -6.51
N LEU A 197 -8.74 -2.22 -5.62
CA LEU A 197 -7.55 -3.05 -5.80
C LEU A 197 -8.03 -4.47 -6.15
N GLN A 198 -7.74 -4.94 -7.36
CA GLN A 198 -7.99 -6.34 -7.69
C GLN A 198 -6.72 -7.15 -7.45
N VAL A 199 -6.87 -8.27 -6.76
CA VAL A 199 -5.80 -9.22 -6.49
C VAL A 199 -6.11 -10.52 -7.20
N THR A 200 -5.17 -10.98 -8.03
CA THR A 200 -5.23 -12.27 -8.73
C THR A 200 -4.18 -13.20 -8.14
N PRO A 201 -4.54 -14.07 -7.17
CA PRO A 201 -3.59 -14.97 -6.53
C PRO A 201 -2.99 -15.96 -7.53
N PRO A 202 -1.75 -16.42 -7.31
CA PRO A 202 -1.19 -17.52 -8.08
C PRO A 202 -1.97 -18.81 -7.80
N SER A 203 -2.19 -19.62 -8.83
CA SER A 203 -2.95 -20.88 -8.75
C SER A 203 -2.29 -21.99 -7.89
N ALA A 204 -1.14 -21.70 -7.26
CA ALA A 204 -0.29 -22.63 -6.54
C ALA A 204 0.04 -22.13 -5.12
N LEU A 205 -0.78 -21.24 -4.53
CA LEU A 205 -0.82 -21.21 -3.07
C LEU A 205 -1.27 -22.59 -2.61
N GLU A 206 -0.33 -23.46 -2.25
CA GLU A 206 -0.63 -24.74 -1.64
C GLU A 206 -0.80 -24.50 -0.15
N THR A 207 -2.01 -24.68 0.37
CA THR A 207 -2.23 -24.87 1.82
C THR A 207 -2.24 -26.38 2.11
N PRO A 208 -2.07 -26.80 3.38
CA PRO A 208 -2.09 -28.22 3.77
C PRO A 208 -3.36 -28.97 3.33
N THR A 209 -4.43 -28.24 2.97
CA THR A 209 -5.72 -28.80 2.51
C THR A 209 -5.81 -29.05 1.00
N GLY A 210 -4.73 -28.88 0.24
CA GLY A 210 -4.69 -29.05 -1.21
C GLY A 210 -5.18 -27.82 -1.97
N ARG A 211 -5.10 -27.85 -3.32
CA ARG A 211 -5.33 -26.69 -4.21
C ARG A 211 -6.68 -26.00 -4.00
N GLY A 212 -7.77 -26.77 -3.85
CA GLY A 212 -9.11 -26.22 -3.62
C GLY A 212 -9.34 -25.70 -2.20
N GLY A 213 -8.58 -26.19 -1.21
CA GLY A 213 -8.67 -25.68 0.15
C GLY A 213 -7.93 -24.36 0.34
N ALA A 214 -6.83 -24.15 -0.39
CA ALA A 214 -6.04 -22.93 -0.32
C ALA A 214 -6.77 -21.66 -0.79
N GLU A 215 -7.55 -21.78 -1.86
CA GLU A 215 -8.39 -20.68 -2.36
C GLU A 215 -9.51 -20.35 -1.37
N SER A 216 -10.09 -21.37 -0.72
CA SER A 216 -11.07 -21.19 0.36
C SER A 216 -10.45 -20.53 1.59
N ASP A 217 -9.24 -20.92 1.98
CA ASP A 217 -8.54 -20.35 3.13
C ASP A 217 -8.13 -18.90 2.85
N LEU A 218 -7.67 -18.59 1.63
CA LEU A 218 -7.35 -17.23 1.23
C LEU A 218 -8.59 -16.33 1.27
N ARG A 219 -9.72 -16.79 0.74
CA ARG A 219 -10.97 -16.03 0.80
C ARG A 219 -11.38 -15.72 2.24
N LYS A 220 -11.36 -16.71 3.14
CA LYS A 220 -11.65 -16.49 4.57
C LYS A 220 -10.66 -15.53 5.23
N VAL A 221 -9.39 -15.56 4.82
CA VAL A 221 -8.40 -14.58 5.29
C VAL A 221 -8.75 -13.19 4.81
N TYR A 222 -9.14 -13.01 3.54
CA TYR A 222 -9.64 -11.73 3.04
C TYR A 222 -10.90 -11.28 3.76
N ASP A 223 -11.81 -12.20 4.07
CA ASP A 223 -12.97 -11.91 4.93
C ASP A 223 -12.45 -11.40 6.29
N VAL A 224 -11.56 -12.08 7.00
CA VAL A 224 -11.00 -11.53 8.26
C VAL A 224 -10.37 -10.14 8.13
N LEU A 225 -9.71 -9.85 6.99
CA LEU A 225 -9.08 -8.55 6.74
C LEU A 225 -10.12 -7.44 6.47
N PHE A 226 -11.33 -7.77 6.01
CA PHE A 226 -12.31 -6.80 5.49
C PHE A 226 -13.79 -7.00 5.93
N ASP A 227 -14.13 -8.05 6.69
CA ASP A 227 -15.49 -8.50 7.10
C ASP A 227 -16.03 -7.76 8.34
N GLY A 228 -15.34 -6.70 8.73
CA GLY A 228 -15.95 -5.59 9.46
C GLY A 228 -15.76 -4.39 8.55
N LYS A 229 -16.86 -3.89 7.98
CA LYS A 229 -16.96 -2.64 7.19
C LYS A 229 -15.71 -1.77 7.39
N MET A 230 -14.95 -1.48 6.33
CA MET A 230 -14.04 -0.32 6.33
C MET A 230 -14.83 0.81 6.99
N ASP A 231 -14.46 1.23 8.21
CA ASP A 231 -15.29 2.14 8.99
C ASP A 231 -15.76 3.26 8.06
N GLU A 232 -17.08 3.44 7.93
CA GLU A 232 -17.69 4.49 7.09
C GLU A 232 -17.16 5.89 7.48
N GLU A 233 -16.53 6.01 8.66
CA GLU A 233 -15.89 7.20 9.21
C GLU A 233 -14.40 7.34 8.85
N GLY A 234 -13.98 6.70 7.75
CA GLY A 234 -12.65 6.65 7.18
C GLY A 234 -12.12 7.94 6.55
N VAL A 235 -11.26 8.65 7.29
CA VAL A 235 -10.00 9.27 6.83
C VAL A 235 -10.12 10.60 6.06
N PHE A 236 -9.78 11.69 6.75
CA PHE A 236 -9.22 12.92 6.18
C PHE A 236 -10.04 13.69 5.11
N GLU A 237 -11.37 13.61 5.12
CA GLU A 237 -12.34 14.12 4.10
C GLU A 237 -12.68 13.03 3.09
N ALA A 238 -13.59 12.11 3.45
CA ALA A 238 -14.18 11.21 2.48
C ALA A 238 -14.96 12.04 1.44
N ARG A 239 -14.34 12.24 0.27
CA ARG A 239 -14.99 12.82 -0.93
C ARG A 239 -15.55 11.74 -1.86
N HIS A 240 -15.47 10.48 -1.44
CA HIS A 240 -15.89 9.29 -2.18
C HIS A 240 -16.23 8.15 -1.20
N GLU A 241 -16.87 7.10 -1.72
CA GLU A 241 -17.12 5.86 -0.99
C GLU A 241 -15.80 5.14 -0.62
N PRO A 242 -15.79 4.27 0.41
CA PRO A 242 -14.60 3.48 0.72
C PRO A 242 -14.14 2.63 -0.47
N GLY A 243 -12.82 2.53 -0.66
CA GLY A 243 -12.26 1.65 -1.68
C GLY A 243 -12.48 0.18 -1.36
N GLU A 244 -12.51 -0.64 -2.41
CA GLU A 244 -12.73 -2.08 -2.31
C GLU A 244 -11.47 -2.88 -2.67
N VAL A 245 -11.29 -4.03 -2.01
CA VAL A 245 -10.31 -5.03 -2.42
C VAL A 245 -11.05 -6.26 -2.95
N ARG A 246 -10.76 -6.67 -4.18
CA ARG A 246 -11.46 -7.75 -4.87
C ARG A 246 -10.50 -8.90 -5.18
N LEU A 247 -10.81 -10.09 -4.68
CA LEU A 247 -10.11 -11.31 -5.07
C LEU A 247 -10.70 -11.84 -6.38
N VAL A 248 -9.89 -11.96 -7.43
CA VAL A 248 -10.32 -12.41 -8.77
C VAL A 248 -9.70 -13.78 -9.08
N GLU A 249 -10.53 -14.69 -9.58
CA GLU A 249 -10.09 -16.01 -10.02
C GLU A 249 -9.40 -15.92 -11.40
N ARG A 250 -8.33 -16.69 -11.61
CA ARG A 250 -7.73 -16.79 -12.95
C ARG A 250 -8.67 -17.51 -13.91
N GLY A 251 -8.98 -16.88 -15.04
CA GLY A 251 -9.76 -17.52 -16.12
C GLY A 251 -9.05 -18.76 -16.71
N ARG A 252 -9.84 -19.70 -17.25
CA ARG A 252 -9.37 -20.98 -17.84
C ARG A 252 -8.41 -20.83 -19.03
N ASP A 253 -8.49 -19.70 -19.74
CA ASP A 253 -7.72 -19.42 -20.96
C ASP A 253 -6.69 -18.26 -20.76
N GLY A 254 -6.29 -17.99 -19.52
CA GLY A 254 -5.64 -16.72 -19.15
C GLY A 254 -4.23 -16.47 -19.72
N ASP A 255 -4.17 -15.58 -20.71
CA ASP A 255 -3.04 -14.71 -21.09
C ASP A 255 -2.75 -13.62 -19.99
N GLY A 256 -3.66 -13.41 -19.03
CA GLY A 256 -3.55 -12.37 -18.01
C GLY A 256 -2.47 -12.62 -16.95
N THR A 257 -1.30 -12.02 -17.14
CA THR A 257 -0.10 -12.08 -16.27
C THR A 257 -0.12 -11.10 -15.10
N GLU A 258 -1.12 -10.20 -15.02
CA GLU A 258 -1.13 -9.12 -14.04
C GLU A 258 -1.70 -9.57 -12.68
N LYS A 259 -0.84 -9.49 -11.67
CA LYS A 259 -1.13 -9.93 -10.30
C LYS A 259 -2.02 -8.96 -9.52
N LEU A 260 -1.85 -7.67 -9.81
CA LEU A 260 -2.50 -6.56 -9.14
C LEU A 260 -2.95 -5.55 -10.19
N SER A 261 -4.22 -5.18 -10.18
CA SER A 261 -4.72 -4.03 -10.94
C SER A 261 -5.34 -3.00 -9.99
N LEU A 262 -5.25 -1.73 -10.37
CA LEU A 262 -5.67 -0.62 -9.53
C LEU A 262 -6.61 0.32 -10.29
N ALA A 263 -7.75 0.61 -9.68
CA ALA A 263 -8.62 1.71 -10.06
C ALA A 263 -8.54 2.82 -9.00
N LEU A 264 -8.58 4.07 -9.44
CA LEU A 264 -8.49 5.26 -8.60
C LEU A 264 -9.78 6.05 -8.69
N PHE A 265 -10.22 6.62 -7.57
CA PHE A 265 -11.28 7.62 -7.58
C PHE A 265 -10.76 8.92 -8.18
N THR A 266 -11.59 9.58 -8.99
CA THR A 266 -11.31 10.92 -9.53
C THR A 266 -12.49 11.86 -9.42
N THR A 267 -12.22 13.13 -9.11
CA THR A 267 -13.21 14.21 -9.21
C THR A 267 -13.29 14.81 -10.61
N SER A 268 -12.41 14.41 -11.53
CA SER A 268 -12.39 14.90 -12.91
C SER A 268 -13.34 14.12 -13.80
N ARG A 269 -14.35 14.81 -14.35
CA ARG A 269 -15.25 14.23 -15.36
C ARG A 269 -14.55 13.87 -16.66
N GLU A 270 -13.42 14.50 -16.96
CA GLU A 270 -12.62 14.16 -18.15
C GLU A 270 -11.95 12.79 -18.00
N PHE A 271 -11.54 12.42 -16.79
CA PHE A 271 -10.82 11.18 -16.52
C PHE A 271 -11.74 10.04 -16.12
N ALA A 272 -12.90 10.33 -15.54
CA ALA A 272 -13.89 9.33 -15.15
C ALA A 272 -14.25 8.38 -16.31
N GLY A 273 -14.22 7.07 -16.04
CA GLY A 273 -14.48 6.01 -17.01
C GLY A 273 -13.36 5.77 -18.02
N ARG A 274 -12.18 6.36 -17.80
CA ARG A 274 -11.02 6.18 -18.69
C ARG A 274 -9.91 5.43 -17.98
N THR A 275 -9.11 4.75 -18.78
CA THR A 275 -7.84 4.18 -18.37
C THR A 275 -6.72 5.14 -18.75
N VAL A 276 -5.88 5.50 -17.79
CA VAL A 276 -4.68 6.30 -18.02
C VAL A 276 -3.46 5.47 -17.67
N GLY A 277 -2.54 5.39 -18.61
CA GLY A 277 -1.35 4.60 -18.42
C GLY A 277 -0.48 4.55 -19.66
N GLY A 278 0.68 3.95 -19.48
CA GLY A 278 1.71 3.95 -20.48
C GLY A 278 2.81 2.94 -20.18
N PRO A 279 3.73 2.73 -21.13
CA PRO A 279 4.95 1.98 -20.84
C PRO A 279 5.71 2.65 -19.69
N VAL A 280 6.20 1.84 -18.76
CA VAL A 280 7.13 2.22 -17.69
C VAL A 280 8.53 1.71 -18.03
N THR A 281 8.60 0.54 -18.65
CA THR A 281 9.80 -0.02 -19.29
C THR A 281 9.42 -0.57 -20.67
N ASP A 282 10.38 -1.09 -21.42
CA ASP A 282 10.11 -1.75 -22.72
C ASP A 282 9.23 -3.00 -22.60
N LYS A 283 9.13 -3.56 -21.38
CA LYS A 283 8.41 -4.82 -21.11
C LYS A 283 7.20 -4.65 -20.19
N VAL A 284 7.10 -3.52 -19.51
CA VAL A 284 6.08 -3.29 -18.49
C VAL A 284 5.29 -2.04 -18.82
N ARG A 285 3.97 -2.20 -18.81
CA ARG A 285 2.99 -1.13 -18.92
C ARG A 285 2.26 -1.04 -17.59
N LEU A 286 1.97 0.18 -17.16
CA LEU A 286 1.16 0.44 -15.98
C LEU A 286 -0.03 1.29 -16.37
N GLU A 287 -1.21 0.91 -15.89
CA GLU A 287 -2.46 1.57 -16.19
C GLU A 287 -3.32 1.71 -14.93
N PHE A 288 -4.07 2.79 -14.88
CA PHE A 288 -5.03 3.07 -13.82
C PHE A 288 -6.39 3.34 -14.45
N GLU A 289 -7.40 2.56 -14.04
CA GLU A 289 -8.79 2.90 -14.32
C GLU A 289 -9.23 4.03 -13.39
N PHE A 290 -10.00 4.96 -13.93
CA PHE A 290 -10.54 6.08 -13.16
C PHE A 290 -12.05 5.94 -12.95
N VAL A 291 -12.45 5.84 -11.69
CA VAL A 291 -13.85 5.78 -11.26
C VAL A 291 -14.26 7.16 -10.76
N PHE A 292 -15.41 7.66 -11.18
CA PHE A 292 -15.88 8.96 -10.70
C PHE A 292 -16.13 8.89 -9.19
N ALA A 293 -15.56 9.83 -8.44
CA ALA A 293 -15.85 10.04 -7.04
C ALA A 293 -17.25 10.64 -6.90
N SER A 294 -18.29 9.81 -6.87
CA SER A 294 -19.61 10.27 -6.47
C SER A 294 -19.57 10.61 -4.99
N CYS A 295 -19.73 11.89 -4.65
CA CYS A 295 -19.99 12.26 -3.26
C CYS A 295 -21.28 11.56 -2.82
N GLY A 296 -21.21 10.70 -1.80
CA GLY A 296 -22.39 10.39 -1.01
C GLY A 296 -23.00 11.70 -0.53
N TYR A 297 -24.32 11.84 -0.61
CA TYR A 297 -25.06 13.04 -0.22
C TYR A 297 -24.54 13.61 1.13
N GLY A 298 -23.91 14.78 1.07
CA GLY A 298 -23.29 15.43 2.23
C GLY A 298 -22.81 16.83 1.88
N ILE A 299 -23.76 17.74 1.73
CA ILE A 299 -23.57 19.19 1.58
C ILE A 299 -22.73 19.67 2.78
N TRP A 300 -21.63 20.40 2.53
CA TRP A 300 -21.19 21.43 3.47
C TRP A 300 -20.84 22.70 2.70
N SER A 301 -21.59 23.74 3.07
CA SER A 301 -21.38 25.14 2.79
C SER A 301 -20.06 25.64 3.37
N ASP A 302 -19.38 26.45 2.54
CA ASP A 302 -18.34 27.46 2.79
C ASP A 302 -17.73 27.59 4.19
#